data_AF-A0A961HLU5-F1
#
_entry.id   AF-A0A961HLU5-F1
#
_cell.length_a   1.000
_cell.length_b   1.000
_cell.length_c   1.000
_cell.angle_alpha   90.00
_cell.angle_beta   90.00
_cell.angle_gamma   90.00
#
_symmetry.space_group_name_H-M   'P 1'
#
loop_
_entity.id
_entity.type
_entity.pdbx_description
1 polymer ?
#
loop_
_entity_poly.entity_id
_entity_poly.type
_entity_poly.pdbx_seq_one_letter_code
_entity_poly.pdbx_strand_id
1 'polypeptide(L)'
;MNRKIALTIPSVAALAAAGLVATPAQARPVAGDGATAAECAPAGARLAKGATARDWNSVSDAKAAEMEAKFRADARAAGVRLDGAQREPFDVTIPVFVNVIHDGAKGKLSMTKINRSIKVLDDAYRFVGIDFALKGVKYVNNKAWYNNMGQSYEYDDAIKAKLHRGGTNVLNIYSANLSGGLLGYATFPWEDAGTSRDGVVILDESVPG
;
A
#
# COMPACT_ATOMS: atom_id res chain seq x y z
N MET A 1 72.19 47.62 3.80
CA MET A 1 71.15 48.68 3.67
C MET A 1 71.16 49.16 2.23
N ASN A 2 70.49 48.44 1.33
CA ASN A 2 70.56 48.67 -0.10
C ASN A 2 69.18 49.07 -0.65
N ARG A 3 69.22 50.13 -1.47
CA ARG A 3 68.09 50.89 -2.00
C ARG A 3 67.46 50.20 -3.22
N LYS A 4 66.12 50.19 -3.20
CA LYS A 4 65.14 50.43 -4.27
C LYS A 4 65.37 49.79 -5.66
N ILE A 5 64.47 48.85 -6.00
CA ILE A 5 64.08 48.53 -7.38
C ILE A 5 62.54 48.61 -7.48
N ALA A 6 62.10 49.14 -8.62
CA ALA A 6 60.73 49.50 -8.98
C ALA A 6 59.73 48.33 -8.96
N LEU A 7 58.46 48.63 -8.66
CA LEU A 7 57.34 47.76 -8.98
C LEU A 7 56.19 48.59 -9.59
N THR A 8 55.77 48.13 -10.75
CA THR A 8 54.79 48.69 -11.69
C THR A 8 53.35 48.55 -11.18
N ILE A 9 52.52 49.52 -11.60
CA ILE A 9 51.09 49.68 -11.30
C ILE A 9 50.25 48.56 -11.93
N PRO A 10 49.24 47.99 -11.23
CA PRO A 10 48.25 47.14 -11.88
C PRO A 10 47.10 48.00 -12.41
N SER A 11 46.69 47.77 -13.67
CA SER A 11 45.40 48.22 -14.17
C SER A 11 44.60 47.02 -14.67
N VAL A 12 43.36 47.02 -14.20
CA VAL A 12 42.31 46.00 -14.27
C VAL A 12 41.82 45.80 -15.71
N ALA A 13 41.66 44.55 -16.13
CA ALA A 13 40.76 44.19 -17.22
C ALA A 13 39.90 42.99 -16.78
N ALA A 14 38.60 43.23 -16.78
CA ALA A 14 37.55 42.37 -16.23
C ALA A 14 37.35 41.07 -17.02
N LEU A 15 37.29 39.94 -16.32
CA LEU A 15 36.84 38.65 -16.85
C LEU A 15 35.31 38.56 -16.69
N ALA A 16 34.58 38.61 -17.80
CA ALA A 16 33.14 38.39 -17.81
C ALA A 16 32.85 36.89 -17.58
N ALA A 17 32.46 36.52 -16.36
CA ALA A 17 31.86 35.22 -16.09
C ALA A 17 30.40 35.25 -16.55
N ALA A 18 30.10 34.59 -17.67
CA ALA A 18 28.73 34.26 -18.04
C ALA A 18 28.19 33.24 -17.03
N GLY A 19 27.43 33.73 -16.04
CA GLY A 19 26.76 32.90 -15.06
C GLY A 19 25.70 32.03 -15.73
N LEU A 20 25.83 30.71 -15.61
CA LEU A 20 24.75 29.78 -15.83
C LEU A 20 23.77 29.94 -14.66
N VAL A 21 22.75 30.80 -14.82
CA VAL A 21 21.65 30.87 -13.87
C VAL A 21 20.79 29.63 -14.12
N ALA A 22 21.01 28.58 -13.32
CA ALA A 22 20.05 27.48 -13.23
C ALA A 22 18.77 28.03 -12.60
N THR A 23 17.76 28.30 -13.44
CA THR A 23 16.41 28.57 -12.95
C THR A 23 15.93 27.33 -12.19
N PRO A 24 15.48 27.42 -10.93
CA PRO A 24 14.84 26.28 -10.28
C PRO A 24 13.60 25.93 -11.11
N ALA A 25 13.49 24.65 -11.49
CA ALA A 25 12.29 24.13 -12.11
C ALA A 25 11.15 24.25 -11.10
N GLN A 26 10.32 25.28 -11.25
CA GLN A 26 9.09 25.39 -10.48
C GLN A 26 8.13 24.33 -11.01
N ALA A 27 7.81 23.36 -10.15
CA ALA A 27 6.73 22.41 -10.40
C ALA A 27 5.45 23.21 -10.65
N ARG A 28 4.86 23.06 -11.84
CA ARG A 28 3.53 23.58 -12.12
C ARG A 28 2.57 22.87 -11.18
N PRO A 29 1.77 23.58 -10.35
CA PRO A 29 0.67 22.94 -9.68
C PRO A 29 -0.25 22.43 -10.78
N VAL A 30 -0.53 21.13 -10.76
CA VAL A 30 -1.65 20.58 -11.51
C VAL A 30 -2.86 21.32 -10.97
N ALA A 31 -3.52 22.08 -11.83
CA ALA A 31 -4.81 22.68 -11.51
C ALA A 31 -5.69 21.54 -10.98
N GLY A 32 -6.07 21.63 -9.71
CA GLY A 32 -7.02 20.70 -9.14
C GLY A 32 -8.31 20.84 -9.95
N ASP A 33 -8.60 19.85 -10.78
CA ASP A 33 -10.00 19.55 -11.09
C ASP A 33 -10.69 19.45 -9.74
N GLY A 34 -11.73 20.27 -9.58
CA GLY A 34 -12.27 20.67 -8.29
C GLY A 34 -12.29 19.52 -7.29
N ALA A 35 -11.70 19.76 -6.13
CA ALA A 35 -11.87 18.93 -4.97
C ALA A 35 -13.35 18.94 -4.56
N THR A 36 -14.18 18.15 -5.24
CA THR A 36 -15.13 17.34 -4.51
C THR A 36 -14.26 16.52 -3.58
N ALA A 37 -14.34 16.79 -2.28
CA ALA A 37 -13.73 15.93 -1.27
C ALA A 37 -13.89 14.50 -1.76
N ALA A 38 -12.77 13.80 -1.99
CA ALA A 38 -12.83 12.39 -2.39
C ALA A 38 -13.74 11.74 -1.37
N GLU A 39 -14.96 11.42 -1.79
CA GLU A 39 -15.99 10.97 -0.88
C GLU A 39 -15.44 9.64 -0.39
N CYS A 40 -14.92 9.63 0.85
CA CYS A 40 -14.37 8.43 1.44
C CYS A 40 -15.45 7.38 1.27
N ALA A 41 -15.14 6.33 0.49
CA ALA A 41 -16.11 5.28 0.24
C ALA A 41 -16.70 4.85 1.59
N PRO A 42 -18.03 4.71 1.71
CA PRO A 42 -18.65 4.40 2.98
C PRO A 42 -18.01 3.12 3.55
N ALA A 43 -17.95 3.01 4.89
CA ALA A 43 -17.34 1.89 5.60
C ALA A 43 -17.83 0.49 5.12
N GLY A 44 -18.96 0.44 4.41
CA GLY A 44 -19.51 -0.75 3.74
C GLY A 44 -18.90 -1.14 2.39
N ALA A 45 -17.84 -0.50 1.90
CA ALA A 45 -17.15 -0.92 0.65
C ALA A 45 -16.61 -2.37 0.69
N ARG A 46 -16.53 -2.95 1.89
CA ARG A 46 -16.12 -4.33 2.15
C ARG A 46 -17.28 -5.33 2.04
N LEU A 47 -18.51 -4.86 1.81
CA LEU A 47 -19.73 -5.65 1.79
C LEU A 47 -20.38 -5.63 0.41
N ALA A 48 -20.97 -6.75 0.02
CA ALA A 48 -21.87 -6.82 -1.11
C ALA A 48 -23.08 -5.91 -0.88
N LYS A 49 -23.68 -5.41 -1.96
CA LYS A 49 -24.83 -4.51 -1.89
C LYS A 49 -25.96 -5.10 -1.03
N GLY A 50 -26.33 -4.40 0.03
CA GLY A 50 -27.41 -4.81 0.95
C GLY A 50 -26.99 -5.80 2.04
N ALA A 51 -25.71 -6.22 2.08
CA ALA A 51 -25.20 -7.05 3.16
C ALA A 51 -24.90 -6.21 4.42
N THR A 52 -24.99 -6.85 5.58
CA THR A 52 -24.75 -6.25 6.91
C THR A 52 -23.73 -7.03 7.72
N ALA A 53 -23.00 -7.97 7.09
CA ALA A 53 -21.96 -8.73 7.76
C ALA A 53 -20.87 -7.80 8.33
N ARG A 54 -20.18 -8.28 9.35
CA ARG A 54 -18.96 -7.67 9.88
C ARG A 54 -17.87 -8.72 9.90
N ASP A 55 -16.69 -8.33 9.46
CA ASP A 55 -15.50 -9.13 9.71
C ASP A 55 -15.06 -8.96 11.17
N TRP A 56 -14.28 -9.90 11.66
CA TRP A 56 -13.79 -9.92 13.04
C TRP A 56 -12.78 -8.79 13.34
N ASN A 57 -12.21 -8.14 12.32
CA ASN A 57 -11.37 -6.93 12.46
C ASN A 57 -12.18 -5.63 12.34
N SER A 58 -13.51 -5.68 12.28
CA SER A 58 -14.31 -4.46 12.32
C SER A 58 -14.14 -3.74 13.66
N VAL A 59 -13.49 -2.58 13.64
CA VAL A 59 -13.31 -1.70 14.81
C VAL A 59 -14.50 -0.76 15.00
N SER A 60 -14.78 -0.37 16.24
CA SER A 60 -15.76 0.69 16.52
C SER A 60 -15.23 2.06 16.10
N ASP A 61 -16.12 3.02 15.84
CA ASP A 61 -15.72 4.39 15.48
C ASP A 61 -14.83 5.03 16.56
N ALA A 62 -15.13 4.77 17.83
CA ALA A 62 -14.31 5.23 18.95
C ALA A 62 -12.89 4.62 18.89
N LYS A 63 -12.78 3.32 18.58
CA LYS A 63 -11.49 2.67 18.44
C LYS A 63 -10.73 3.16 17.21
N ALA A 64 -11.42 3.39 16.08
CA ALA A 64 -10.82 3.98 14.89
C ALA A 64 -10.25 5.39 15.19
N ALA A 65 -10.99 6.23 15.92
CA ALA A 65 -10.53 7.55 16.33
C ALA A 65 -9.32 7.49 17.28
N GLU A 66 -9.31 6.53 18.22
CA GLU A 66 -8.17 6.30 19.11
C GLU A 66 -6.91 5.89 18.32
N MET A 67 -7.06 4.98 17.35
CA MET A 67 -5.95 4.51 16.52
C MET A 67 -5.42 5.61 15.60
N GLU A 68 -6.29 6.42 15.02
CA GLU A 68 -5.89 7.59 14.23
C GLU A 68 -5.16 8.62 15.11
N ALA A 69 -5.65 8.88 16.32
CA ALA A 69 -4.97 9.77 17.27
C ALA A 69 -3.57 9.27 17.61
N LYS A 70 -3.40 7.95 17.82
CA LYS A 70 -2.12 7.31 18.03
C LYS A 70 -1.22 7.42 16.80
N PHE A 71 -1.70 7.10 15.60
CA PHE A 71 -0.94 7.23 14.36
C PHE A 71 -0.40 8.65 14.19
N ARG A 72 -1.23 9.66 14.41
CA ARG A 72 -0.81 11.07 14.34
C ARG A 72 0.19 11.45 15.43
N ALA A 73 0.11 10.86 16.62
CA ALA A 73 1.08 11.09 17.69
C ALA A 73 2.44 10.45 17.36
N ASP A 74 2.44 9.21 16.88
CA ASP A 74 3.65 8.49 16.47
C ASP A 74 4.32 9.17 15.27
N ALA A 75 3.55 9.63 14.28
CA ALA A 75 4.04 10.42 13.16
C ALA A 75 4.71 11.71 13.63
N ARG A 76 4.09 12.45 14.57
CA ARG A 76 4.70 13.65 15.17
C ARG A 76 5.99 13.33 15.91
N ALA A 77 6.01 12.24 16.69
CA ALA A 77 7.20 11.80 17.41
C ALA A 77 8.34 11.39 16.47
N ALA A 78 8.01 10.83 15.31
CA ALA A 78 8.95 10.48 14.24
C ALA A 78 9.34 11.68 13.34
N GLY A 79 8.81 12.88 13.59
CA GLY A 79 9.07 14.06 12.77
C GLY A 79 8.41 14.04 11.38
N VAL A 80 7.47 13.12 11.15
CA VAL A 80 6.74 12.97 9.88
C VAL A 80 5.65 14.03 9.77
N ARG A 81 5.66 14.80 8.68
CA ARG A 81 4.60 15.78 8.37
C ARG A 81 3.47 15.08 7.62
N LEU A 82 2.24 15.20 8.15
CA LEU A 82 1.02 14.62 7.55
C LEU A 82 0.23 15.65 6.72
N ASP A 83 0.84 16.77 6.34
CA ASP A 83 0.20 17.86 5.58
C ASP A 83 0.31 17.67 4.06
N GLY A 84 0.96 16.59 3.60
CA GLY A 84 1.12 16.25 2.19
C GLY A 84 2.02 17.20 1.39
N ALA A 85 2.56 18.25 2.03
CA ALA A 85 3.28 19.32 1.35
C ALA A 85 4.75 18.98 1.06
N GLN A 86 5.31 18.01 1.79
CA GLN A 86 6.66 17.50 1.61
C GLN A 86 6.63 15.98 1.82
N ARG A 87 6.69 15.24 0.73
CA ARG A 87 6.87 13.80 0.75
C ARG A 87 8.33 13.52 0.39
N GLU A 88 9.06 12.91 1.31
CA GLU A 88 10.37 12.33 0.99
C GLU A 88 10.21 11.28 -0.12
N PRO A 89 11.15 11.17 -1.08
CA PRO A 89 11.11 10.12 -2.07
C PRO A 89 10.99 8.77 -1.36
N PHE A 90 9.87 8.10 -1.58
CA PHE A 90 9.55 6.82 -0.99
C PHE A 90 9.11 5.94 -2.15
N ASP A 91 9.94 5.00 -2.54
CA ASP A 91 9.59 4.02 -3.55
C ASP A 91 9.81 2.66 -2.92
N VAL A 92 8.72 1.90 -2.78
CA VAL A 92 8.76 0.54 -2.24
C VAL A 92 8.02 -0.39 -3.18
N THR A 93 8.66 -1.50 -3.52
CA THR A 93 8.00 -2.60 -4.22
C THR A 93 7.66 -3.69 -3.22
N ILE A 94 6.37 -3.90 -2.98
CA ILE A 94 5.84 -4.94 -2.12
C ILE A 94 5.77 -6.26 -2.90
N PRO A 95 6.54 -7.30 -2.53
CA PRO A 95 6.38 -8.64 -3.08
C PRO A 95 5.01 -9.20 -2.68
N VAL A 96 4.27 -9.75 -3.65
CA VAL A 96 2.93 -10.32 -3.43
C VAL A 96 2.94 -11.82 -3.71
N PHE A 97 2.39 -12.62 -2.78
CA PHE A 97 2.02 -14.01 -3.03
C PHE A 97 0.51 -14.17 -2.97
N VAL A 98 -0.04 -14.85 -3.97
CA VAL A 98 -1.49 -15.13 -4.05
C VAL A 98 -1.74 -16.60 -3.78
N ASN A 99 -2.52 -16.89 -2.74
CA ASN A 99 -2.99 -18.21 -2.36
C ASN A 99 -4.45 -18.37 -2.84
N VAL A 100 -4.64 -19.07 -3.95
CA VAL A 100 -5.96 -19.35 -4.52
C VAL A 100 -6.49 -20.64 -3.91
N ILE A 101 -7.41 -20.53 -2.95
CA ILE A 101 -8.10 -21.66 -2.34
C ILE A 101 -9.35 -21.92 -3.18
N HIS A 102 -9.55 -23.16 -3.61
CA HIS A 102 -10.60 -23.49 -4.59
C HIS A 102 -11.22 -24.87 -4.35
N ASP A 103 -12.43 -25.08 -4.90
CA ASP A 103 -13.13 -26.37 -4.90
C ASP A 103 -13.26 -26.88 -6.35
N GLY A 104 -12.31 -27.73 -6.77
CA GLY A 104 -12.24 -28.17 -8.15
C GLY A 104 -12.05 -26.99 -9.10
N ALA A 105 -13.06 -26.70 -9.93
CA ALA A 105 -13.04 -25.53 -10.83
C ALA A 105 -13.58 -24.24 -10.18
N LYS A 106 -14.38 -24.33 -9.10
CA LYS A 106 -14.98 -23.18 -8.41
C LYS A 106 -13.90 -22.39 -7.67
N GLY A 107 -13.88 -21.07 -7.83
CA GLY A 107 -12.86 -20.19 -7.25
C GLY A 107 -11.45 -20.38 -7.78
N LYS A 108 -11.25 -21.20 -8.81
CA LYS A 108 -9.94 -21.38 -9.44
C LYS A 108 -9.63 -20.19 -10.35
N LEU A 109 -9.15 -19.11 -9.75
CA LEU A 109 -8.81 -17.88 -10.47
C LEU A 109 -7.80 -18.13 -11.59
N SER A 110 -8.07 -17.58 -12.78
CA SER A 110 -7.10 -17.61 -13.88
C SER A 110 -5.94 -16.64 -13.60
N MET A 111 -4.78 -16.93 -14.18
CA MET A 111 -3.63 -16.02 -14.10
C MET A 111 -3.97 -14.62 -14.63
N THR A 112 -4.86 -14.53 -15.63
CA THR A 112 -5.36 -13.25 -16.14
C THR A 112 -6.09 -12.44 -15.09
N LYS A 113 -6.99 -13.06 -14.30
CA LYS A 113 -7.70 -12.36 -13.21
C LYS A 113 -6.72 -11.92 -12.13
N ILE A 114 -5.76 -12.78 -11.76
CA ILE A 114 -4.74 -12.44 -10.76
C ILE A 114 -3.90 -11.25 -11.22
N ASN A 115 -3.37 -11.28 -12.44
CA ASN A 115 -2.57 -10.17 -12.97
C ASN A 115 -3.37 -8.86 -13.06
N ARG A 116 -4.66 -8.91 -13.38
CA ARG A 116 -5.54 -7.74 -13.36
C ARG A 116 -5.71 -7.20 -11.94
N SER A 117 -5.91 -8.05 -10.94
CA SER A 117 -5.97 -7.61 -9.53
C SER A 117 -4.69 -6.91 -9.09
N ILE A 118 -3.52 -7.47 -9.42
CA ILE A 118 -2.23 -6.84 -9.10
C ILE A 118 -2.09 -5.49 -9.82
N LYS A 119 -2.48 -5.42 -11.10
CA LYS A 119 -2.47 -4.15 -11.84
C LYS A 119 -3.37 -3.10 -11.19
N VAL A 120 -4.55 -3.48 -10.70
CA VAL A 120 -5.45 -2.53 -9.99
C VAL A 120 -4.78 -2.00 -8.72
N LEU A 121 -4.06 -2.85 -7.97
CA LEU A 121 -3.29 -2.41 -6.81
C LEU A 121 -2.17 -1.45 -7.22
N ASP A 122 -1.39 -1.80 -8.25
CA ASP A 122 -0.32 -0.93 -8.77
C ASP A 122 -0.86 0.43 -9.19
N ASP A 123 -1.90 0.46 -10.04
CA ASP A 123 -2.49 1.70 -10.54
C ASP A 123 -3.02 2.58 -9.39
N ALA A 124 -3.60 1.97 -8.36
CA ALA A 124 -4.20 2.67 -7.24
C ALA A 124 -3.16 3.29 -6.29
N TYR A 125 -1.98 2.69 -6.14
CA TYR A 125 -0.99 3.10 -5.14
C TYR A 125 0.31 3.67 -5.73
N ARG A 126 0.56 3.53 -7.05
CA ARG A 126 1.77 4.06 -7.69
C ARG A 126 1.99 5.55 -7.47
N PHE A 127 0.92 6.35 -7.38
CA PHE A 127 1.03 7.78 -7.15
C PHE A 127 1.65 8.13 -5.78
N VAL A 128 1.58 7.18 -4.83
CA VAL A 128 2.26 7.24 -3.52
C VAL A 128 3.48 6.32 -3.47
N GLY A 129 4.12 6.03 -4.61
CA GLY A 129 5.39 5.30 -4.69
C GLY A 129 5.36 3.91 -4.04
N ILE A 130 4.20 3.25 -4.10
CA ILE A 130 4.07 1.84 -3.72
C ILE A 130 3.73 1.06 -4.98
N ASP A 131 4.59 0.11 -5.32
CA ASP A 131 4.38 -0.87 -6.38
C ASP A 131 4.17 -2.26 -5.76
N PHE A 132 3.48 -3.14 -6.48
CA PHE A 132 3.20 -4.51 -6.11
C PHE A 132 3.77 -5.48 -7.15
N ALA A 133 4.67 -6.36 -6.72
CA ALA A 133 5.29 -7.34 -7.61
C ALA A 133 4.82 -8.75 -7.28
N LEU A 134 4.02 -9.36 -8.16
CA LEU A 134 3.63 -10.77 -8.03
C LEU A 134 4.88 -11.67 -8.06
N LYS A 135 5.15 -12.36 -6.95
CA LYS A 135 6.28 -13.30 -6.81
C LYS A 135 5.87 -14.76 -6.93
N GLY A 136 4.59 -15.07 -6.77
CA GLY A 136 4.11 -16.42 -6.98
C GLY A 136 2.63 -16.60 -6.69
N VAL A 137 2.08 -17.64 -7.28
CA VAL A 137 0.70 -18.08 -7.06
C VAL A 137 0.72 -19.52 -6.58
N LYS A 138 -0.01 -19.82 -5.52
CA LYS A 138 -0.23 -21.17 -5.01
C LYS A 138 -1.71 -21.50 -5.15
N TYR A 139 -2.01 -22.57 -5.88
CA TYR A 139 -3.36 -23.12 -5.99
C TYR A 139 -3.54 -24.23 -4.96
N VAL A 140 -4.61 -24.15 -4.17
CA VAL A 140 -4.95 -25.11 -3.12
C VAL A 140 -6.35 -25.64 -3.38
N ASN A 141 -6.45 -26.86 -3.88
CA ASN A 141 -7.73 -27.54 -4.06
C ASN A 141 -8.20 -28.12 -2.72
N ASN A 142 -8.95 -27.34 -1.95
CA ASN A 142 -9.48 -27.76 -0.66
C ASN A 142 -10.87 -27.15 -0.46
N LYS A 143 -11.90 -27.96 -0.71
CA LYS A 143 -13.31 -27.58 -0.58
C LYS A 143 -13.67 -27.04 0.80
N ALA A 144 -13.11 -27.62 1.87
CA ALA A 144 -13.43 -27.19 3.23
C ALA A 144 -12.86 -25.79 3.48
N TRP A 145 -11.60 -25.55 3.11
CA TRP A 145 -11.01 -24.21 3.26
C TRP A 145 -11.70 -23.19 2.37
N TYR A 146 -12.03 -23.56 1.13
CA TYR A 146 -12.68 -22.67 0.17
C TYR A 146 -14.00 -22.11 0.66
N ASN A 147 -14.85 -22.94 1.30
CA ASN A 147 -16.20 -22.53 1.70
C ASN A 147 -16.29 -22.01 3.14
N ASN A 148 -15.24 -22.22 3.95
CA ASN A 148 -15.27 -21.89 5.38
C ASN A 148 -14.19 -20.87 5.79
N MET A 149 -13.44 -20.31 4.84
CA MET A 149 -12.54 -19.19 5.12
C MET A 149 -13.38 -18.02 5.67
N GLY A 150 -12.94 -17.40 6.76
CA GLY A 150 -13.64 -16.32 7.47
C GLY A 150 -14.69 -16.80 8.47
N GLN A 151 -14.85 -18.11 8.71
CA GLN A 151 -15.81 -18.62 9.69
C GLN A 151 -15.41 -18.36 11.15
N SER A 152 -14.10 -18.36 11.44
CA SER A 152 -13.54 -18.04 12.75
C SER A 152 -12.06 -17.65 12.60
N TYR A 153 -11.55 -16.93 13.59
CA TYR A 153 -10.15 -16.51 13.63
C TYR A 153 -9.20 -17.72 13.64
N GLU A 154 -9.46 -18.73 14.47
CA GLU A 154 -8.62 -19.92 14.61
C GLU A 154 -8.57 -20.75 13.32
N TYR A 155 -9.68 -20.77 12.58
CA TYR A 155 -9.74 -21.49 11.32
C TYR A 155 -8.89 -20.82 10.25
N ASP A 156 -8.98 -19.50 10.14
CA ASP A 156 -8.16 -18.70 9.24
C ASP A 156 -6.69 -18.82 9.59
N ASP A 157 -6.35 -18.71 10.87
CA ASP A 157 -4.99 -18.87 11.39
C ASP A 157 -4.38 -20.21 10.98
N ALA A 158 -5.13 -21.30 11.12
CA ALA A 158 -4.66 -22.63 10.75
C ALA A 158 -4.40 -22.76 9.24
N ILE A 159 -5.14 -22.03 8.40
CA ILE A 159 -4.93 -21.98 6.95
C ILE A 159 -3.74 -21.10 6.62
N LYS A 160 -3.70 -19.86 7.12
CA LYS A 160 -2.63 -18.89 6.87
C LYS A 160 -1.29 -19.42 7.35
N ALA A 161 -1.22 -20.07 8.51
CA ALA A 161 -0.01 -20.72 9.02
C ALA A 161 0.62 -21.74 8.05
N LYS A 162 -0.17 -22.37 7.18
CA LYS A 162 0.30 -23.35 6.19
C LYS A 162 0.68 -22.74 4.84
N LEU A 163 0.22 -21.53 4.57
CA LEU A 163 0.22 -20.93 3.23
C LEU A 163 1.02 -19.63 3.17
N HIS A 164 1.17 -18.92 4.29
CA HIS A 164 1.91 -17.67 4.40
C HIS A 164 3.34 -17.84 3.90
N ARG A 165 3.84 -16.82 3.18
CA ARG A 165 5.21 -16.76 2.67
C ARG A 165 5.85 -15.42 3.01
N GLY A 166 7.14 -15.44 3.33
CA GLY A 166 7.89 -14.23 3.65
C GLY A 166 7.67 -13.77 5.10
N GLY A 167 8.03 -12.51 5.36
CA GLY A 167 7.87 -11.84 6.66
C GLY A 167 7.19 -10.48 6.49
N THR A 168 7.54 -9.51 7.34
CA THR A 168 6.93 -8.16 7.39
C THR A 168 6.96 -7.37 6.09
N ASN A 169 7.80 -7.76 5.12
CA ASN A 169 7.94 -7.06 3.84
C ASN A 169 7.12 -7.67 2.71
N VAL A 170 6.27 -8.67 2.95
CA VAL A 170 5.56 -9.43 1.91
C VAL A 170 4.06 -9.38 2.13
N LEU A 171 3.31 -9.10 1.06
CA LEU A 171 1.85 -9.19 1.07
C LEU A 171 1.39 -10.59 0.67
N ASN A 172 0.66 -11.25 1.56
CA ASN A 172 -0.04 -12.49 1.25
C ASN A 172 -1.53 -12.20 1.00
N ILE A 173 -2.03 -12.60 -0.18
CA ILE A 173 -3.44 -12.50 -0.55
C ILE A 173 -4.03 -13.91 -0.59
N TYR A 174 -5.18 -14.13 0.05
CA TYR A 174 -5.91 -15.39 0.05
C TYR A 174 -7.25 -15.18 -0.66
N SER A 175 -7.55 -16.01 -1.65
CA SER A 175 -8.84 -16.00 -2.34
C SER A 175 -9.64 -17.24 -1.98
N ALA A 176 -10.91 -17.05 -1.59
CA ALA A 176 -11.85 -18.10 -1.22
C ALA A 176 -13.30 -17.64 -1.42
N ASN A 177 -14.26 -18.55 -1.23
CA ASN A 177 -15.68 -18.21 -1.18
C ASN A 177 -16.04 -17.73 0.23
N LEU A 178 -16.33 -16.44 0.35
CA LEU A 178 -16.68 -15.81 1.62
C LEU A 178 -18.19 -15.75 1.80
N SER A 179 -18.65 -16.12 2.99
CA SER A 179 -20.07 -16.12 3.35
C SER A 179 -20.53 -14.75 3.89
N GLY A 180 -21.85 -14.56 4.00
CA GLY A 180 -22.44 -13.38 4.65
C GLY A 180 -22.39 -12.09 3.81
N GLY A 181 -21.95 -12.15 2.56
CA GLY A 181 -21.82 -10.99 1.69
C GLY A 181 -20.56 -10.17 1.95
N LEU A 182 -19.54 -10.76 2.60
CA LEU A 182 -18.23 -10.13 2.78
C LEU A 182 -17.42 -10.22 1.48
N LEU A 183 -16.84 -9.11 1.03
CA LEU A 183 -15.98 -9.07 -0.15
C LEU A 183 -14.50 -9.32 0.19
N GLY A 184 -14.14 -9.14 1.45
CA GLY A 184 -12.80 -9.39 1.98
C GLY A 184 -12.57 -8.74 3.33
N TYR A 185 -11.45 -9.10 3.96
CA TYR A 185 -10.97 -8.57 5.23
C TYR A 185 -9.44 -8.64 5.27
N ALA A 186 -8.83 -7.89 6.18
CA ALA A 186 -7.38 -7.82 6.34
C ALA A 186 -7.03 -7.82 7.82
N THR A 187 -5.85 -8.36 8.16
CA THR A 187 -5.30 -8.25 9.51
C THR A 187 -4.64 -6.88 9.69
N PHE A 188 -4.81 -6.24 10.84
CA PHE A 188 -4.20 -4.94 11.07
C PHE A 188 -2.72 -5.05 11.49
N PRO A 189 -1.88 -4.05 11.17
CA PRO A 189 -0.45 -4.09 11.48
C PRO A 189 -0.12 -4.23 12.97
N TRP A 190 -0.94 -3.70 13.88
CA TRP A 190 -0.68 -3.77 15.32
C TRP A 190 -1.07 -5.10 15.96
N GLU A 191 -1.81 -5.95 15.25
CA GLU A 191 -2.23 -7.25 15.77
C GLU A 191 -1.18 -8.31 15.48
N ASP A 192 -0.75 -8.39 14.23
CA ASP A 192 -0.07 -9.59 13.74
C ASP A 192 0.94 -9.30 12.61
N ALA A 193 1.41 -8.05 12.45
CA ALA A 193 2.37 -7.71 11.39
C ALA A 193 3.58 -8.64 11.38
N GLY A 194 3.87 -9.24 10.22
CA GLY A 194 5.00 -10.14 10.03
C GLY A 194 4.87 -11.53 10.68
N THR A 195 3.73 -11.84 11.30
CA THR A 195 3.41 -13.20 11.72
C THR A 195 2.82 -13.98 10.55
N SER A 196 2.71 -15.30 10.69
CA SER A 196 2.05 -16.14 9.68
C SER A 196 0.53 -15.89 9.54
N ARG A 197 -0.05 -15.03 10.37
CA ARG A 197 -1.47 -14.63 10.34
C ARG A 197 -1.73 -13.38 9.50
N ASP A 198 -0.67 -12.68 9.13
CA ASP A 198 -0.74 -11.47 8.32
C ASP A 198 -1.28 -11.77 6.91
N GLY A 199 -1.93 -10.77 6.32
CA GLY A 199 -2.41 -10.78 4.96
C GLY A 199 -3.88 -10.40 4.79
N VAL A 200 -4.29 -10.42 3.53
CA VAL A 200 -5.62 -10.00 3.08
C VAL A 200 -6.35 -11.20 2.52
N VAL A 201 -7.62 -11.36 2.89
CA VAL A 201 -8.51 -12.36 2.35
C VAL A 201 -9.56 -11.67 1.49
N ILE A 202 -9.80 -12.19 0.29
CA ILE A 202 -10.77 -11.64 -0.67
C ILE A 202 -11.74 -12.73 -1.15
N LEU A 203 -12.97 -12.33 -1.41
CA LEU A 203 -13.94 -13.13 -2.14
C LEU A 203 -13.41 -13.36 -3.57
N ASP A 204 -13.41 -14.61 -4.04
CA ASP A 204 -12.95 -14.94 -5.41
C ASP A 204 -13.75 -14.24 -6.50
N GLU A 205 -15.03 -13.96 -6.25
CA GLU A 205 -15.91 -13.24 -7.18
C GLU A 205 -15.72 -11.71 -7.16
N SER A 206 -15.00 -11.15 -6.19
CA SER A 206 -14.77 -9.69 -6.11
C SER A 206 -13.56 -9.22 -6.94
N VAL A 207 -12.82 -10.13 -7.56
CA VAL A 207 -11.68 -9.79 -8.42
C VAL A 207 -12.14 -9.17 -9.75
N PRO A 208 -11.36 -8.29 -10.37
CA PRO A 208 -11.72 -7.69 -11.65
C PRO A 208 -11.87 -8.73 -12.77
N GLY A 209 -13.00 -8.73 -13.48
CA GLY A 209 -13.16 -9.51 -14.71
C GLY A 209 -14.56 -9.94 -15.04
#